data_AF-A0A1Z9X209-F1
#
_entry.id   AF-A0A1Z9X209-F1
#
_cell.length_a   1.000
_cell.length_b   1.000
_cell.length_c   1.000
_cell.angle_alpha   90.00
_cell.angle_beta   90.00
_cell.angle_gamma   90.00
#
_symmetry.space_group_name_H-M   'P 1'
#
loop_
_entity.id
_entity.type
_entity.pdbx_description
1 polymer ?
#
loop_
_entity_poly.entity_id
_entity_poly.type
_entity_poly.pdbx_seq_one_letter_code
_entity_poly.pdbx_strand_id
1 'polypeptide(L)'
;MAVVIDSTDLDGLDRKIKANIGNCIQFTNGCWLDLIEDDGMYWGECPYSNVWGCNVNDDYIDTIITWLKFWNEAHTENGEIIKRVVG
;
A
#
# COMPACT_ATOMS: atom_id res chain seq x y z
N MET A 1 -8.24 -14.01 -6.76
CA MET A 1 -8.37 -12.88 -7.71
C MET A 1 -8.19 -11.62 -6.89
N ALA A 2 -7.20 -10.80 -7.18
CA ALA A 2 -6.95 -9.59 -6.38
C ALA A 2 -8.05 -8.56 -6.62
N VAL A 3 -8.49 -7.88 -5.56
CA VAL A 3 -9.41 -6.74 -5.68
C VAL A 3 -8.60 -5.52 -6.07
N VAL A 4 -9.03 -4.81 -7.11
CA VAL A 4 -8.37 -3.58 -7.55
C VAL A 4 -8.99 -2.38 -6.84
N ILE A 5 -8.16 -1.57 -6.16
CA ILE A 5 -8.56 -0.35 -5.46
C ILE A 5 -7.82 0.84 -6.04
N ASP A 6 -8.51 1.96 -6.26
CA ASP A 6 -7.87 3.22 -6.63
C ASP A 6 -7.02 3.75 -5.46
N SER A 7 -5.73 3.92 -5.69
CA SER A 7 -4.78 4.38 -4.66
C SER A 7 -4.95 5.85 -4.30
N THR A 8 -5.62 6.63 -5.14
CA THR A 8 -5.83 8.08 -4.97
C THR A 8 -7.18 8.40 -4.35
N ASP A 9 -8.14 7.47 -4.40
CA ASP A 9 -9.43 7.57 -3.71
C ASP A 9 -9.28 7.15 -2.23
N LEU A 10 -8.78 8.10 -1.44
CA LEU A 10 -8.56 7.91 -0.01
C LEU A 10 -9.87 7.84 0.81
N ASP A 11 -11.00 8.22 0.22
CA ASP A 11 -12.28 8.24 0.92
C ASP A 11 -12.75 6.81 1.22
N GLY A 12 -12.88 6.53 2.52
CA GLY A 12 -13.27 5.20 3.02
C GLY A 12 -12.26 4.10 2.71
N LEU A 13 -11.01 4.44 2.38
CA LEU A 13 -9.94 3.48 2.10
C LEU A 13 -9.73 2.51 3.27
N ASP A 14 -9.86 2.99 4.51
CA ASP A 14 -9.81 2.15 5.72
C ASP A 14 -10.85 1.02 5.69
N ARG A 15 -12.09 1.33 5.28
CA ARG A 15 -13.18 0.36 5.18
C ARG A 15 -12.93 -0.62 4.05
N LYS A 16 -12.41 -0.15 2.92
CA LYS A 16 -12.08 -1.00 1.77
C LYS A 16 -10.96 -1.98 2.13
N ILE A 17 -9.92 -1.54 2.84
CA ILE A 17 -8.84 -2.42 3.34
C ILE A 17 -9.41 -3.46 4.31
N LYS A 18 -10.17 -3.03 5.33
CA LYS A 18 -10.78 -3.94 6.32
C LYS A 18 -11.71 -4.97 5.71
N ALA A 19 -12.48 -4.60 4.69
CA ALA A 19 -13.39 -5.50 3.98
C ALA A 19 -12.67 -6.60 3.18
N ASN A 20 -11.36 -6.45 2.96
CA ASN A 20 -10.54 -7.38 2.17
C ASN A 20 -9.50 -8.12 3.01
N ILE A 21 -9.59 -8.11 4.35
CA ILE A 21 -8.78 -8.99 5.21
C ILE A 21 -8.99 -10.45 4.77
N GLY A 22 -7.90 -11.21 4.68
CA GLY A 22 -7.86 -12.56 4.13
C GLY A 22 -7.79 -12.64 2.60
N ASN A 23 -7.61 -11.51 1.91
CA ASN A 23 -7.46 -11.44 0.46
C ASN A 23 -6.26 -10.58 0.05
N CYS A 24 -5.92 -10.63 -1.24
CA CYS A 24 -4.91 -9.77 -1.84
C CYS A 24 -5.56 -8.55 -2.51
N ILE A 25 -4.93 -7.39 -2.35
CA ILE A 25 -5.36 -6.11 -2.95
C ILE A 25 -4.28 -5.66 -3.95
N GLN A 26 -4.71 -5.21 -5.13
CA GLN A 26 -3.85 -4.47 -6.05
C GLN A 26 -4.32 -3.01 -6.12
N PHE A 27 -3.37 -2.09 -6.04
CA PHE A 27 -3.66 -0.66 -6.14
C PHE A 27 -3.30 -0.11 -7.53
N THR A 28 -3.98 0.96 -7.95
CA THR A 28 -3.75 1.59 -9.25
C THR A 28 -2.37 2.24 -9.40
N ASN A 29 -1.70 2.59 -8.31
CA ASN A 29 -0.29 3.03 -8.33
C ASN A 29 0.71 1.89 -8.51
N GLY A 30 0.26 0.63 -8.57
CA GLY A 30 1.12 -0.55 -8.72
C GLY A 30 1.51 -1.21 -7.40
N CYS A 31 1.14 -0.66 -6.24
CA CYS A 31 1.29 -1.36 -4.97
C CYS A 31 0.42 -2.61 -4.92
N TRP A 32 0.90 -3.62 -4.21
CA TRP A 32 0.17 -4.84 -3.90
C TRP A 32 0.23 -5.14 -2.41
N LEU A 33 -0.86 -5.65 -1.84
CA LEU A 33 -0.93 -6.09 -0.44
C LEU A 33 -1.48 -7.50 -0.36
N ASP A 34 -0.85 -8.32 0.47
CA ASP A 34 -1.42 -9.55 1.00
C ASP A 34 -1.96 -9.29 2.41
N LEU A 35 -3.29 -9.28 2.55
CA LEU A 35 -3.95 -9.17 3.85
C LEU A 35 -4.29 -10.53 4.44
N ILE A 36 -3.59 -11.58 4.01
CA ILE A 36 -3.56 -12.87 4.67
C ILE A 36 -2.48 -12.79 5.75
N GLU A 37 -2.88 -12.94 7.02
CA GLU A 37 -1.93 -12.93 8.13
C GLU A 37 -0.94 -14.10 8.00
N ASP A 38 0.35 -13.76 8.04
CA ASP A 38 1.46 -14.72 8.05
C ASP A 38 2.42 -14.34 9.18
N ASP A 39 2.52 -15.20 10.20
CA ASP A 39 3.29 -14.96 11.42
C ASP A 39 3.03 -13.59 12.09
N GLY A 40 1.76 -13.17 12.12
CA GLY A 40 1.34 -11.88 12.70
C GLY A 40 1.72 -10.67 11.84
N MET A 41 2.01 -10.87 10.56
CA MET A 41 2.34 -9.82 9.60
C MET A 41 1.35 -9.80 8.44
N TYR A 42 1.09 -8.59 7.92
CA TYR A 42 0.62 -8.39 6.55
C TYR A 42 1.79 -8.00 5.67
N TRP A 43 1.77 -8.45 4.42
CA TRP A 43 2.84 -8.24 3.45
C TRP A 43 2.38 -7.40 2.27
N GLY A 44 3.33 -6.85 1.54
CA GLY A 44 3.06 -6.11 0.32
C GLY A 44 4.30 -5.88 -0.50
N GLU A 45 4.08 -5.36 -1.70
CA GLU A 45 5.13 -4.96 -2.61
C GLU A 45 4.82 -3.58 -3.16
N CYS A 46 5.85 -2.73 -3.24
CA CYS A 46 5.71 -1.44 -3.93
C CYS A 46 5.75 -1.64 -5.46
N PRO A 47 5.48 -0.58 -6.25
CA PRO A 47 5.49 -0.66 -7.72
C PRO A 47 6.84 -1.08 -8.32
N TYR A 48 7.91 -1.00 -7.53
CA TYR A 48 9.29 -1.36 -7.89
C TYR A 48 9.72 -2.71 -7.30
N SER A 49 8.77 -3.55 -6.86
CA SER A 49 9.00 -4.90 -6.31
C SER A 49 9.86 -4.95 -5.03
N ASN A 50 9.93 -3.84 -4.28
CA ASN A 50 10.49 -3.89 -2.93
C ASN A 50 9.44 -4.39 -1.94
N VAL A 51 9.83 -5.37 -1.13
CA VAL A 51 8.98 -5.97 -0.10
C VAL A 51 8.72 -4.98 1.02
N TRP A 52 7.48 -4.99 1.50
CA TRP A 52 7.01 -4.23 2.65
C TRP A 52 6.20 -5.16 3.56
N GLY A 53 6.19 -4.87 4.86
CA GLY A 53 5.32 -5.58 5.80
C GLY A 53 5.02 -4.75 7.03
N CYS A 54 3.91 -5.08 7.70
CA CYS A 54 3.51 -4.47 8.96
C CYS A 54 2.90 -5.51 9.91
N ASN A 55 3.02 -5.29 11.21
CA ASN A 55 2.44 -6.18 12.21
C ASN A 55 0.92 -5.99 12.26
N VAL A 56 0.17 -7.09 12.28
CA VAL A 56 -1.31 -7.05 12.34
C VAL A 56 -1.84 -6.48 13.66
N ASN A 57 -1.03 -6.48 14.71
CA ASN A 57 -1.38 -5.98 16.04
C ASN A 57 -1.05 -4.49 16.25
N ASP A 58 -0.29 -3.89 15.32
CA ASP A 58 -0.04 -2.44 15.33
C ASP A 58 -1.21 -1.69 14.67
N ASP A 59 -1.08 -0.38 14.49
CA ASP A 59 -2.00 0.39 13.66
C ASP A 59 -1.74 0.12 12.17
N TYR A 60 -2.03 -1.11 11.75
CA TYR A 60 -1.76 -1.58 10.39
C TYR A 60 -2.52 -0.75 9.35
N ILE A 61 -3.70 -0.23 9.68
CA ILE A 61 -4.50 0.61 8.77
C ILE A 61 -3.76 1.91 8.48
N ASP A 62 -3.38 2.66 9.51
CA ASP A 62 -2.66 3.92 9.31
C ASP A 62 -1.28 3.68 8.66
N THR A 63 -0.65 2.55 8.99
CA THR A 63 0.64 2.14 8.40
C THR A 63 0.50 1.84 6.90
N ILE A 64 -0.51 1.08 6.49
CA ILE A 64 -0.83 0.81 5.08
C ILE A 64 -1.16 2.11 4.34
N ILE A 65 -2.03 2.97 4.90
CA ILE A 65 -2.46 4.21 4.24
C ILE A 65 -1.27 5.16 4.07
N THR A 66 -0.41 5.27 5.08
CA THR A 66 0.81 6.09 5.01
C THR A 66 1.77 5.57 3.95
N TRP A 67 1.98 4.26 3.89
CA TRP A 67 2.81 3.61 2.87
C TRP A 67 2.24 3.82 1.46
N LEU A 68 0.93 3.68 1.27
CA LEU A 68 0.28 3.92 -0.02
C LEU A 68 0.41 5.37 -0.47
N LYS A 69 0.21 6.32 0.44
CA LYS A 69 0.39 7.76 0.17
C LYS A 69 1.81 8.09 -0.26
N PHE A 70 2.81 7.47 0.37
CA PHE A 70 4.20 7.60 -0.06
C PHE A 70 4.31 7.23 -1.54
N TRP A 71 3.86 6.05 -1.96
CA TRP A 71 3.97 5.59 -3.36
C TRP A 71 3.02 6.25 -4.37
N ASN A 72 2.09 7.10 -3.93
CA ASN A 72 1.32 7.96 -4.83
C ASN A 72 2.12 9.16 -5.33
N GLU A 73 3.21 9.54 -4.65
CA GLU A 73 4.13 10.56 -5.13
C GLU A 73 4.93 10.04 -6.34
N ALA A 74 5.47 10.95 -7.15
CA ALA A 74 6.34 10.57 -8.26
C ALA A 74 7.69 10.06 -7.73
N HIS A 75 8.14 8.88 -8.19
CA HIS A 75 9.42 8.28 -7.80
C HIS A 75 10.35 8.08 -8.99
N THR A 76 11.65 8.08 -8.73
CA THR A 76 12.67 7.61 -9.67
C THR A 76 12.53 6.10 -9.88
N GLU A 77 13.21 5.56 -10.90
CA GLU A 77 13.23 4.12 -11.17
C GLU A 77 13.75 3.28 -9.99
N ASN A 78 14.50 3.90 -9.07
CA ASN A 78 15.01 3.27 -7.86
C ASN A 78 14.10 3.47 -6.63
N GLY A 79 12.93 4.11 -6.79
CA GLY A 79 11.98 4.34 -5.71
C GLY A 79 12.29 5.55 -4.81
N GLU A 80 13.06 6.52 -5.28
CA GLU A 80 13.30 7.78 -4.55
C GLU A 80 12.29 8.86 -4.95
N ILE A 81 11.75 9.64 -3.99
CA ILE A 81 10.81 10.73 -4.31
C ILE A 81 11.46 11.75 -5.25
N ILE A 82 10.81 12.02 -6.38
CA ILE A 82 11.15 13.11 -7.28
C ILE A 82 10.61 14.40 -6.67
N LYS A 83 11.47 15.11 -5.92
CA LYS A 83 11.15 16.47 -5.46
C LYS A 83 11.00 17.37 -6.68
N ARG A 84 9.79 17.92 -6.89
CA ARG A 84 9.64 19.05 -7.82
C ARG A 84 10.53 20.20 -7.31
N VAL A 85 11.55 20.56 -8.09
CA VAL A 85 12.23 21.84 -7.91
C VAL A 85 11.21 22.90 -8.28
N VAL A 86 10.67 23.58 -7.27
CA VAL A 86 9.85 24.78 -7.48
C VAL A 86 10.85 25.87 -7.88
N GLY A 87 10.97 26.11 -9.19
CA GLY A 87 11.65 27.27 -9.75
C GLY A 87 10.77 28.50 -9.74
#